data_AF-A0A6I2FS10-F1
#
_entry.id   AF-A0A6I2FS10-F1
#
_cell.length_a   1.000
_cell.length_b   1.000
_cell.length_c   1.000
_cell.angle_alpha   90.00
_cell.angle_beta   90.00
_cell.angle_gamma   90.00
#
_symmetry.space_group_name_H-M   'P 1'
#
loop_
_entity.id
_entity.type
_entity.pdbx_description
1 polymer ?
#
loop_
_entity_poly.entity_id
_entity_poly.type
_entity_poly.pdbx_seq_one_letter_code
_entity_poly.pdbx_strand_id
1 'polypeptide(L)'
;MAHQTTLLFVHGTGVRGQKYEKTLRSIESRVAARSWPVSVAGCHWGLSTGVTLRNPRSIPTYTDSKGGLSPEQEWLDLWAVLYTDPWYEMRLLQDFDEQPEPVVPGEDPPAQVLRDRIDHFQPADKLAADLAELGLTEKFDSALTQLRTAPEFESAVATAPTDPLEHRAAIARALIARMIADTSADEAPPLGGVVRDALTAQLTTDLDGSGLGISDKLAGLRTKFISHLVTRKLVGERGGLTDAAAPLAGDILRYLARGQRMREFLHRTIADVESDSIVLLGHSLGGIMCVDLLAGEHIPRVRALVTVGSQAPFLYEIGALPSLEPPHTLPAHFPPWVNIYDHRDLLSYTGSGVFDGRVVDIRVDNGEPFVASHSAYWSNDAVWESIGAVLPK
;
A
#
# COMPACT_ATOMS: atom_id res chain seq x y z
N MET A 1 -5.69 -38.38 36.06
CA MET A 1 -6.36 -37.48 35.09
C MET A 1 -5.34 -37.19 34.02
N ALA A 2 -5.67 -37.33 32.74
CA ALA A 2 -4.71 -37.05 31.67
C ALA A 2 -4.34 -35.57 31.70
N HIS A 3 -3.06 -35.24 31.64
CA HIS A 3 -2.59 -33.86 31.60
C HIS A 3 -3.05 -33.24 30.27
N GLN A 4 -3.98 -32.28 30.35
CA GLN A 4 -4.54 -31.65 29.16
C GLN A 4 -3.72 -30.41 28.80
N THR A 5 -3.17 -30.38 27.59
CA THR A 5 -2.46 -29.23 27.03
C THR A 5 -3.35 -28.51 26.02
N THR A 6 -3.39 -27.18 26.12
CA THR A 6 -4.05 -26.32 25.13
C THR A 6 -3.04 -25.53 24.32
N LEU A 7 -3.18 -25.56 23.00
CA LEU A 7 -2.55 -24.63 22.06
C LEU A 7 -3.43 -23.38 21.96
N LEU A 8 -3.02 -22.29 22.60
CA LEU A 8 -3.76 -21.02 22.62
C LEU A 8 -3.24 -20.10 21.52
N PHE A 9 -4.06 -19.90 20.48
CA PHE A 9 -3.75 -19.02 19.36
C PHE A 9 -4.04 -17.55 19.69
N VAL A 10 -3.03 -16.69 19.54
CA VAL A 10 -3.14 -15.24 19.71
C VAL A 10 -2.90 -14.58 18.36
N HIS A 11 -3.95 -13.98 17.82
CA HIS A 11 -3.98 -13.54 16.43
C HIS A 11 -3.31 -12.17 16.21
N GLY A 12 -2.82 -11.92 14.99
CA GLY A 12 -2.32 -10.61 14.57
C GLY A 12 -3.43 -9.63 14.18
N THR A 13 -3.06 -8.40 13.83
CA THR A 13 -4.01 -7.33 13.45
C THR A 13 -4.79 -7.61 12.15
N GLY A 14 -4.18 -8.31 11.18
CA GLY A 14 -4.75 -8.58 9.85
C GLY A 14 -5.88 -9.62 9.81
N VAL A 15 -6.15 -10.30 10.92
CA VAL A 15 -7.08 -11.43 11.00
C VAL A 15 -8.15 -11.19 12.05
N ARG A 16 -8.90 -10.08 12.00
CA ARG A 16 -10.03 -9.82 12.91
C ARG A 16 -11.37 -10.35 12.38
N GLY A 17 -12.38 -10.42 13.26
CA GLY A 17 -13.77 -10.70 12.89
C GLY A 17 -13.93 -12.06 12.23
N GLN A 18 -14.42 -12.11 10.99
CA GLN A 18 -14.57 -13.37 10.25
C GLN A 18 -13.22 -14.00 9.82
N LYS A 19 -12.13 -13.21 9.71
CA LYS A 19 -10.81 -13.71 9.27
C LYS A 19 -10.11 -14.54 10.36
N TYR A 20 -9.93 -14.00 11.57
CA TYR A 20 -10.68 -14.56 12.69
C TYR A 20 -10.83 -16.07 12.78
N GLU A 21 -12.11 -16.40 12.78
CA GLU A 21 -12.66 -17.72 12.92
C GLU A 21 -12.18 -18.65 11.80
N LYS A 22 -11.96 -18.13 10.59
CA LYS A 22 -11.42 -18.93 9.49
C LYS A 22 -10.01 -19.42 9.79
N THR A 23 -9.14 -18.54 10.30
CA THR A 23 -7.78 -18.93 10.70
C THR A 23 -7.81 -19.91 11.87
N LEU A 24 -8.61 -19.64 12.91
CA LEU A 24 -8.72 -20.56 14.06
C LEU A 24 -9.22 -21.95 13.64
N ARG A 25 -10.26 -22.04 12.80
CA ARG A 25 -10.75 -23.32 12.26
C ARG A 25 -9.71 -24.04 11.42
N SER A 26 -8.92 -23.29 10.65
CA SER A 26 -7.80 -23.87 9.89
C SER A 26 -6.74 -24.47 10.83
N ILE A 27 -6.45 -23.80 11.95
CA ILE A 27 -5.52 -24.30 12.97
C ILE A 27 -6.09 -25.57 13.62
N GLU A 28 -7.34 -25.54 14.06
CA GLU A 28 -8.05 -26.70 14.63
C GLU A 28 -8.02 -27.90 13.66
N SER A 29 -8.31 -27.68 12.38
CA SER A 29 -8.27 -28.73 11.37
C SER A 29 -6.87 -29.32 11.17
N ARG A 30 -5.82 -28.50 11.22
CA ARG A 30 -4.43 -28.94 11.05
C ARG A 30 -3.92 -29.73 12.26
N VAL A 31 -4.34 -29.35 13.46
CA VAL A 31 -4.07 -30.08 14.72
C VAL A 31 -4.80 -31.41 14.72
N ALA A 32 -6.10 -31.43 14.39
CA ALA A 32 -6.90 -32.65 14.33
C ALA A 32 -6.39 -33.64 13.28
N ALA A 33 -6.04 -33.17 12.09
CA ALA A 33 -5.50 -34.01 11.01
C ALA A 33 -4.17 -34.70 11.40
N ARG A 34 -3.41 -34.12 12.33
CA ARG A 34 -2.15 -34.68 12.84
C ARG A 34 -2.33 -35.53 14.10
N SER A 35 -3.55 -35.63 14.62
CA SER A 35 -3.89 -36.38 15.84
C SER A 35 -3.03 -35.99 17.05
N TRP A 36 -2.66 -34.70 17.15
CA TRP A 36 -1.92 -34.22 18.31
C TRP A 36 -2.81 -34.20 19.56
N PRO A 37 -2.30 -34.60 20.74
CA PRO A 37 -3.08 -34.73 21.97
C PRO A 37 -3.28 -33.38 22.67
N VAL A 38 -3.70 -32.35 21.93
CA VAL A 38 -3.89 -30.98 22.44
C VAL A 38 -5.25 -30.43 22.03
N SER A 39 -5.89 -29.65 22.92
CA SER A 39 -7.03 -28.81 22.55
C SER A 39 -6.53 -27.50 21.93
N VAL A 40 -7.33 -26.91 21.04
CA VAL A 40 -7.05 -25.58 20.48
C VAL A 40 -8.03 -24.58 21.10
N ALA A 41 -7.50 -23.45 21.53
CA ALA A 41 -8.29 -22.30 21.98
C ALA A 41 -7.77 -21.03 21.29
N GLY A 42 -8.54 -19.95 21.34
CA GLY A 42 -8.14 -18.71 20.69
C GLY A 42 -8.41 -17.46 21.51
N CYS A 43 -7.54 -16.46 21.37
CA CYS A 43 -7.58 -15.18 22.07
C CYS A 43 -8.12 -14.07 21.17
N HIS A 44 -9.42 -13.77 21.30
CA HIS A 44 -10.16 -12.82 20.46
C HIS A 44 -10.05 -11.35 20.92
N TRP A 45 -8.82 -10.84 21.06
CA TRP A 45 -8.59 -9.51 21.63
C TRP A 45 -9.07 -8.35 20.74
N GLY A 46 -9.15 -8.55 19.42
CA GLY A 46 -9.35 -7.48 18.44
C GLY A 46 -10.66 -6.72 18.56
N LEU A 47 -11.77 -7.38 18.92
CA LEU A 47 -13.07 -6.72 19.09
C LEU A 47 -13.20 -5.96 20.42
N SER A 48 -12.54 -6.46 21.48
CA SER A 48 -12.69 -5.92 22.84
C SER A 48 -11.73 -4.78 23.12
N THR A 49 -10.49 -4.88 22.64
CA THR A 49 -9.39 -3.99 23.04
C THR A 49 -8.72 -3.24 21.88
N GLY A 50 -9.02 -3.65 20.64
CA GLY A 50 -8.53 -3.07 19.41
C GLY A 50 -8.91 -1.60 19.16
N VAL A 51 -8.25 -0.97 18.20
CA VAL A 51 -8.72 0.32 17.67
C VAL A 51 -10.02 0.13 16.88
N THR A 52 -10.87 1.14 16.94
CA THR A 52 -12.09 1.24 16.12
C THR A 52 -12.24 2.68 15.65
N LEU A 53 -12.39 2.87 14.35
CA LEU A 53 -12.75 4.15 13.77
C LEU A 53 -14.24 4.40 14.04
N ARG A 54 -14.56 5.19 15.06
CA ARG A 54 -15.96 5.42 15.48
C ARG A 54 -16.63 6.55 14.72
N ASN A 55 -15.88 7.62 14.45
CA ASN A 55 -16.40 8.81 13.77
C ASN A 55 -15.28 9.40 12.90
N PRO A 56 -15.29 9.16 11.58
CA PRO A 56 -14.20 9.52 10.67
C PRO A 56 -14.15 11.03 10.35
N ARG A 57 -14.32 11.90 11.36
CA ARG A 57 -14.28 13.36 11.21
C ARG A 57 -12.92 13.90 10.80
N SER A 58 -11.86 13.13 11.07
CA SER A 58 -10.49 13.46 10.67
C SER A 58 -10.19 13.06 9.23
N ILE A 59 -11.13 12.41 8.53
CA ILE A 59 -10.98 12.02 7.13
C ILE A 59 -11.80 13.01 6.30
N PRO A 60 -11.15 13.93 5.55
CA PRO A 60 -11.85 14.83 4.65
C PRO A 60 -12.75 14.06 3.68
N THR A 61 -13.92 14.62 3.37
CA THR A 61 -14.88 14.12 2.36
C THR A 61 -15.38 12.66 2.52
N TYR A 62 -15.16 12.01 3.67
CA TYR A 62 -15.59 10.62 3.90
C TYR A 62 -17.11 10.42 3.77
N THR A 63 -17.92 11.37 4.27
CA THR A 63 -19.39 11.30 4.17
C THR A 63 -19.91 11.49 2.76
N ASP A 64 -19.21 12.29 1.96
CA ASP A 64 -19.65 12.73 0.63
C ASP A 64 -19.28 11.70 -0.43
N SER A 65 -18.14 11.04 -0.24
CA SER A 65 -17.64 9.99 -1.13
C SER A 65 -18.30 8.62 -0.90
N LYS A 66 -18.72 8.29 0.33
CA LYS A 66 -18.99 6.89 0.74
C LYS A 66 -17.87 5.91 0.30
N GLY A 67 -16.62 6.40 0.18
CA GLY A 67 -15.49 5.64 -0.36
C GLY A 67 -15.30 5.68 -1.89
N GLY A 68 -16.11 6.42 -2.64
CA GLY A 68 -15.94 6.69 -4.07
C GLY A 68 -15.04 7.91 -4.38
N LEU A 69 -14.58 8.02 -5.62
CA LEU A 69 -13.72 9.14 -6.06
C LEU A 69 -14.58 10.36 -6.42
N SER A 70 -14.13 11.55 -6.04
CA SER A 70 -14.69 12.80 -6.59
C SER A 70 -14.06 13.09 -7.96
N PRO A 71 -14.70 13.90 -8.83
CA PRO A 71 -14.10 14.31 -10.11
C PRO A 71 -12.73 14.97 -9.98
N GLU A 72 -12.49 15.67 -8.86
CA GLU A 72 -11.18 16.23 -8.53
C GLU A 72 -10.14 15.15 -8.23
N GLN A 73 -10.53 14.08 -7.54
CA GLN A 73 -9.64 12.96 -7.26
C GLN A 73 -9.33 12.17 -8.53
N GLU A 74 -10.31 11.94 -9.40
CA GLU A 74 -10.08 11.29 -10.70
C GLU A 74 -9.09 12.08 -11.58
N TRP A 75 -9.16 13.41 -11.54
CA TRP A 75 -8.20 14.29 -12.21
C TRP A 75 -6.78 14.15 -11.62
N LEU A 76 -6.65 14.07 -10.30
CA LEU A 76 -5.35 13.85 -9.65
C LEU A 76 -4.78 12.45 -9.95
N ASP A 77 -5.64 11.45 -10.07
CA ASP A 77 -5.25 10.08 -10.38
C ASP A 77 -4.70 9.97 -11.81
N LEU A 78 -5.31 10.68 -12.78
CA LEU A 78 -4.73 10.86 -14.12
C LEU A 78 -3.30 11.41 -14.04
N TRP A 79 -3.09 12.48 -13.28
CA TRP A 79 -1.76 13.07 -13.13
C TRP A 79 -0.75 12.13 -12.47
N ALA A 80 -1.18 11.29 -11.52
CA ALA A 80 -0.32 10.28 -10.92
C ALA A 80 0.18 9.26 -11.95
N VAL A 81 -0.68 8.86 -12.90
CA VAL A 81 -0.28 8.03 -14.05
C VAL A 81 0.70 8.79 -14.94
N LEU A 82 0.35 10.02 -15.34
CA LEU A 82 1.17 10.84 -16.24
C LEU A 82 2.58 11.13 -15.69
N TYR A 83 2.75 11.29 -14.38
CA TYR A 83 4.09 11.49 -13.80
C TYR A 83 5.01 10.28 -13.93
N THR A 84 4.43 9.07 -13.98
CA THR A 84 5.18 7.83 -14.20
C THR A 84 5.31 7.53 -15.69
N ASP A 85 4.29 7.91 -16.45
CA ASP A 85 4.09 7.53 -17.85
C ASP A 85 3.50 8.72 -18.64
N PRO A 86 4.33 9.70 -19.02
CA PRO A 86 3.86 10.95 -19.63
C PRO A 86 3.15 10.75 -20.97
N TRP A 87 3.41 9.64 -21.67
CA TRP A 87 2.85 9.34 -22.98
C TRP A 87 1.57 8.49 -22.91
N TYR A 88 1.04 8.22 -21.71
CA TYR A 88 -0.14 7.38 -21.50
C TYR A 88 -1.36 7.82 -22.32
N GLU A 89 -1.73 9.11 -22.28
CA GLU A 89 -2.90 9.61 -23.02
C GLU A 89 -2.69 9.59 -24.54
N MET A 90 -1.44 9.68 -25.03
CA MET A 90 -1.15 9.52 -26.47
C MET A 90 -1.47 8.11 -26.95
N ARG A 91 -1.24 7.09 -26.12
CA ARG A 91 -1.63 5.71 -26.43
C ARG A 91 -3.14 5.51 -26.40
N LEU A 92 -3.85 6.16 -25.49
CA LEU A 92 -5.32 6.11 -25.48
C LEU A 92 -5.94 6.77 -26.72
N LEU A 93 -5.31 7.82 -27.25
CA LEU A 93 -5.77 8.47 -28.48
C LEU A 93 -5.68 7.55 -29.72
N GLN A 94 -4.85 6.50 -29.69
CA GLN A 94 -4.75 5.54 -30.80
C GLN A 94 -6.05 4.75 -31.02
N ASP A 95 -6.81 4.53 -29.93
CA ASP A 95 -8.06 3.78 -29.92
C ASP A 95 -9.29 4.71 -30.04
N PHE A 96 -9.07 6.02 -30.29
CA PHE A 96 -10.15 7.00 -30.38
C PHE A 96 -10.87 6.89 -31.74
N ASP A 97 -12.05 6.27 -31.73
CA ASP A 97 -12.85 5.92 -32.92
C ASP A 97 -13.71 7.11 -33.41
N GLU A 98 -13.08 8.26 -33.68
CA GLU A 98 -13.68 9.29 -34.54
C GLU A 98 -13.15 9.07 -35.96
N GLN A 99 -14.03 8.59 -36.85
CA GLN A 99 -13.69 8.36 -38.26
C GLN A 99 -13.07 9.64 -38.84
N PRO A 100 -11.86 9.59 -39.44
CA PRO A 100 -11.24 10.76 -40.03
C PRO A 100 -12.18 11.33 -41.10
N GLU A 101 -12.53 12.62 -40.97
CA GLU A 101 -13.34 13.29 -41.99
C GLU A 101 -12.64 13.20 -43.35
N PRO A 102 -13.38 13.00 -44.44
CA PRO A 102 -12.79 12.88 -45.77
C PRO A 102 -11.98 14.13 -46.10
N VAL A 103 -10.69 13.94 -46.41
CA VAL A 103 -9.76 15.02 -46.77
C VAL A 103 -10.36 15.87 -47.89
N VAL A 104 -10.53 17.17 -47.63
CA VAL A 104 -10.99 18.12 -48.65
C VAL A 104 -9.85 18.34 -49.66
N PRO A 105 -10.09 18.18 -50.98
CA PRO A 105 -9.06 18.40 -51.98
C PRO A 105 -8.49 19.83 -51.90
N GLY A 106 -7.20 19.96 -51.59
CA GLY A 106 -6.48 21.24 -51.52
C GLY A 106 -6.14 21.72 -50.10
N GLU A 107 -6.56 21.01 -49.06
CA GLU A 107 -6.16 21.27 -47.67
C GLU A 107 -5.23 20.17 -47.15
N ASP A 108 -4.27 20.55 -46.30
CA ASP A 108 -3.38 19.57 -45.65
C ASP A 108 -4.16 18.71 -44.66
N PRO A 109 -3.89 17.39 -44.57
CA PRO A 109 -4.59 16.52 -43.62
C PRO A 109 -4.42 17.00 -42.17
N PRO A 110 -5.45 16.87 -41.30
CA PRO A 110 -5.36 17.33 -39.91
C PRO A 110 -4.17 16.77 -39.13
N ALA A 111 -3.80 15.51 -39.39
CA ALA A 111 -2.60 14.88 -38.85
C ALA A 111 -1.32 15.63 -39.24
N GLN A 112 -1.18 16.04 -40.50
CA GLN A 112 -0.03 16.80 -40.98
C GLN A 112 0.00 18.21 -40.36
N VAL A 113 -1.15 18.88 -40.29
CA VAL A 113 -1.27 20.21 -39.66
C VAL A 113 -0.85 20.17 -38.18
N LEU A 114 -1.30 19.17 -37.43
CA LEU A 114 -0.94 19.02 -36.02
C LEU A 114 0.55 18.67 -35.86
N ARG A 115 1.09 17.80 -36.72
CA ARG A 115 2.53 17.48 -36.72
C ARG A 115 3.38 18.71 -36.97
N ASP A 116 3.14 19.40 -38.08
CA ASP A 116 3.90 20.58 -38.48
C ASP A 116 3.86 21.65 -37.40
N ARG A 117 2.71 21.78 -36.70
CA ARG A 117 2.58 22.69 -35.57
C ARG A 117 3.50 22.33 -34.42
N ILE A 118 3.61 21.07 -34.02
CA ILE A 118 4.49 20.63 -32.92
C ILE A 118 5.98 20.74 -33.31
N ASP A 119 6.32 20.40 -34.55
CA ASP A 119 7.70 20.48 -35.05
C ASP A 119 8.23 21.92 -35.02
N HIS A 120 7.36 22.91 -35.29
CA HIS A 120 7.71 24.32 -35.27
C HIS A 120 7.26 25.06 -34.00
N PHE A 121 6.69 24.35 -33.03
CA PHE A 121 6.16 24.97 -31.82
C PHE A 121 7.25 25.70 -31.03
N GLN A 122 6.92 26.91 -30.60
CA GLN A 122 7.64 27.71 -29.61
C GLN A 122 6.63 28.26 -28.62
N PRO A 123 6.92 28.27 -27.29
CA PRO A 123 6.07 28.89 -26.29
C PRO A 123 5.75 30.35 -26.63
N ALA A 124 4.51 30.80 -26.41
CA ALA A 124 4.20 32.22 -26.51
C ALA A 124 4.84 33.00 -25.34
N ASP A 125 4.95 34.33 -25.49
CA ASP A 125 5.64 35.21 -24.52
C ASP A 125 5.25 34.94 -23.05
N LYS A 126 3.96 34.70 -22.80
CA LYS A 126 3.46 34.39 -21.46
C LYS A 126 4.00 33.05 -20.94
N LEU A 127 3.87 31.97 -21.71
CA LEU A 127 4.36 30.66 -21.28
C LEU A 127 5.88 30.65 -21.14
N ALA A 128 6.58 31.31 -22.06
CA ALA A 128 8.04 31.47 -22.00
C ALA A 128 8.47 32.20 -20.72
N ALA A 129 7.78 33.28 -20.34
CA ALA A 129 8.04 34.01 -19.10
C ALA A 129 7.75 33.16 -17.85
N ASP A 130 6.60 32.47 -17.82
CA ASP A 130 6.22 31.59 -16.71
C ASP A 130 7.25 30.46 -16.51
N LEU A 131 7.73 29.84 -17.61
CA LEU A 131 8.77 28.80 -17.57
C LEU A 131 10.12 29.34 -17.09
N ALA A 132 10.51 30.54 -17.53
CA ALA A 132 11.76 31.17 -17.12
C ALA A 132 11.77 31.53 -15.63
N GLU A 133 10.66 32.10 -15.11
CA GLU A 133 10.52 32.43 -13.69
C GLU A 133 10.66 31.18 -12.80
N LEU A 134 10.15 30.04 -13.27
CA LEU A 134 10.22 28.76 -12.57
C LEU A 134 11.53 27.99 -12.79
N GLY A 135 12.44 28.49 -13.64
CA GLY A 135 13.68 27.79 -14.01
C GLY A 135 13.45 26.49 -14.79
N LEU A 136 12.35 26.39 -15.53
CA LEU A 136 11.91 25.18 -16.22
C LEU A 136 12.19 25.17 -17.73
N THR A 137 12.73 26.26 -18.29
CA THR A 137 12.95 26.42 -19.74
C THR A 137 13.70 25.25 -20.38
N GLU A 138 14.87 24.87 -19.86
CA GLU A 138 15.68 23.79 -20.44
C GLU A 138 14.97 22.43 -20.37
N LYS A 139 14.21 22.19 -19.29
CA LYS A 139 13.46 20.94 -19.10
C LYS A 139 12.26 20.87 -20.03
N PHE A 140 11.61 22.00 -20.29
CA PHE A 140 10.55 22.10 -21.28
C PHE A 140 11.10 21.81 -22.69
N ASP A 141 12.24 22.39 -23.06
CA ASP A 141 12.88 22.17 -24.37
C ASP A 141 13.29 20.70 -24.55
N SER A 142 13.79 20.06 -23.49
CA SER A 142 14.07 18.62 -23.46
C SER A 142 12.79 17.80 -23.67
N ALA A 143 11.72 18.10 -22.94
CA ALA A 143 10.45 17.39 -23.07
C ALA A 143 9.85 17.53 -24.49
N LEU A 144 9.96 18.72 -25.09
CA LEU A 144 9.51 18.98 -26.46
C LEU A 144 10.32 18.21 -27.50
N THR A 145 11.64 18.12 -27.31
CA THR A 145 12.52 17.31 -28.17
C THR A 145 12.18 15.83 -28.09
N GLN A 146 11.87 15.33 -26.90
CA GLN A 146 11.45 13.94 -26.71
C GLN A 146 10.09 13.66 -27.34
N LEU A 147 9.11 14.55 -27.17
CA LEU A 147 7.79 14.41 -27.82
C LEU A 147 7.92 14.27 -29.34
N ARG A 148 8.73 15.13 -29.98
CA ARG A 148 8.93 15.14 -31.45
C ARG A 148 9.49 13.83 -32.02
N THR A 149 10.08 12.99 -31.17
CA THR A 149 10.67 11.70 -31.54
C THR A 149 9.92 10.50 -30.95
N ALA A 150 8.84 10.75 -30.20
CA ALA A 150 8.09 9.69 -29.51
C ALA A 150 7.17 8.92 -30.49
N PRO A 151 7.24 7.58 -30.55
CA PRO A 151 6.34 6.79 -31.40
C PRO A 151 4.87 6.88 -30.97
N GLU A 152 4.61 7.12 -29.68
CA GLU A 152 3.26 7.35 -29.16
C GLU A 152 2.66 8.63 -29.73
N PHE A 153 3.47 9.68 -29.92
CA PHE A 153 3.03 10.94 -30.54
C PHE A 153 2.65 10.74 -32.00
N GLU A 154 3.48 10.04 -32.79
CA GLU A 154 3.18 9.69 -34.19
C GLU A 154 1.82 9.00 -34.33
N SER A 155 1.60 8.02 -33.46
CA SER A 155 0.38 7.21 -33.47
C SER A 155 -0.85 8.02 -33.03
N ALA A 156 -0.70 8.91 -32.05
CA ALA A 156 -1.78 9.80 -31.62
C ALA A 156 -2.14 10.80 -32.73
N VAL A 157 -1.14 11.42 -33.38
CA VAL A 157 -1.37 12.41 -34.45
C VAL A 157 -2.10 11.80 -35.65
N ALA A 158 -1.86 10.54 -35.97
CA ALA A 158 -2.55 9.84 -37.06
C ALA A 158 -4.08 9.77 -36.88
N THR A 159 -4.57 9.96 -35.65
CA THR A 159 -6.02 9.95 -35.31
C THR A 159 -6.59 11.36 -35.15
N ALA A 160 -5.82 12.42 -35.44
CA ALA A 160 -6.24 13.80 -35.21
C ALA A 160 -7.45 14.19 -36.08
N PRO A 161 -8.56 14.68 -35.49
CA PRO A 161 -9.67 15.26 -36.25
C PRO A 161 -9.35 16.69 -36.70
N THR A 162 -10.22 17.28 -37.51
CA THR A 162 -10.11 18.66 -38.04
C THR A 162 -9.95 19.72 -36.92
N ASP A 163 -10.62 19.53 -35.77
CA ASP A 163 -10.40 20.31 -34.54
C ASP A 163 -9.77 19.43 -33.44
N PRO A 164 -8.43 19.28 -33.41
CA PRO A 164 -7.75 18.32 -32.55
C PRO A 164 -7.58 18.87 -31.12
N LEU A 165 -8.65 19.37 -30.51
CA LEU A 165 -8.62 19.94 -29.16
C LEU A 165 -8.21 18.91 -28.10
N GLU A 166 -8.69 17.67 -28.22
CA GLU A 166 -8.33 16.56 -27.33
C GLU A 166 -6.86 16.19 -27.43
N HIS A 167 -6.34 16.06 -28.65
CA HIS A 167 -4.92 15.82 -28.91
C HIS A 167 -4.06 16.94 -28.35
N ARG A 168 -4.40 18.21 -28.58
CA ARG A 168 -3.64 19.36 -28.04
C ARG A 168 -3.62 19.36 -26.51
N ALA A 169 -4.75 19.07 -25.87
CA ALA A 169 -4.83 19.04 -24.41
C ALA A 169 -4.02 17.87 -23.82
N ALA A 170 -4.04 16.69 -24.46
CA ALA A 170 -3.26 15.54 -24.05
C ALA A 170 -1.75 15.75 -24.31
N ILE A 171 -1.37 16.37 -25.43
CA ILE A 171 0.02 16.76 -25.72
C ILE A 171 0.54 17.74 -24.66
N ALA A 172 -0.27 18.75 -24.30
CA ALA A 172 0.09 19.70 -23.26
C ALA A 172 0.33 19.00 -21.91
N ARG A 173 -0.57 18.10 -21.50
CA ARG A 173 -0.40 17.31 -20.27
C ARG A 173 0.85 16.43 -20.32
N ALA A 174 1.10 15.76 -21.43
CA ALA A 174 2.28 14.92 -21.61
C ALA A 174 3.60 15.71 -21.49
N LEU A 175 3.69 16.88 -22.14
CA LEU A 175 4.85 17.76 -22.05
C LEU A 175 5.09 18.25 -20.62
N ILE A 176 4.04 18.71 -19.93
CA ILE A 176 4.16 19.17 -18.54
C ILE A 176 4.51 18.01 -17.60
N ALA A 177 3.90 16.83 -17.77
CA ALA A 177 4.21 15.65 -16.97
C ALA A 177 5.65 15.17 -17.18
N ARG A 178 6.13 15.15 -18.42
CA ARG A 178 7.52 14.79 -18.75
C ARG A 178 8.52 15.77 -18.15
N MET A 179 8.25 17.07 -18.30
CA MET A 179 9.05 18.12 -17.69
C MET A 179 9.14 17.95 -16.16
N ILE A 180 8.02 17.65 -15.49
CA ILE A 180 7.98 17.39 -14.04
C ILE A 180 8.74 16.10 -13.68
N ALA A 181 8.61 15.03 -14.46
CA ALA A 181 9.38 13.80 -14.23
C ALA A 181 10.89 14.06 -14.31
N ASP A 182 11.34 14.88 -15.27
CA ASP A 182 12.73 15.29 -15.43
C ASP A 182 13.19 16.33 -14.37
N THR A 183 12.27 17.01 -13.66
CA THR A 183 12.61 17.83 -12.46
C THR A 183 12.81 16.98 -11.21
N SER A 184 12.14 15.84 -11.09
CA SER A 184 12.13 15.02 -9.86
C SER A 184 13.46 14.31 -9.60
N ALA A 185 14.40 14.38 -10.55
CA ALA A 185 15.78 13.94 -10.39
C ALA A 185 16.68 15.00 -9.73
N ASP A 186 16.24 16.26 -9.69
CA ASP A 186 16.93 17.37 -9.01
C ASP A 186 16.29 17.59 -7.63
N GLU A 187 17.07 17.99 -6.62
CA GLU A 187 16.59 18.26 -5.24
C GLU A 187 15.66 19.50 -5.13
N ALA A 188 15.08 19.95 -6.24
CA ALA A 188 14.16 21.09 -6.27
C ALA A 188 12.78 20.73 -5.71
N PRO A 189 12.07 21.69 -5.07
CA PRO A 189 10.70 21.46 -4.63
C PRO A 189 9.77 21.09 -5.80
N PRO A 190 8.85 20.12 -5.63
CA PRO A 190 7.95 19.71 -6.69
C PRO A 190 6.98 20.83 -7.08
N LEU A 191 6.63 20.90 -8.37
CA LEU A 191 5.68 21.88 -8.89
C LEU A 191 4.28 21.66 -8.28
N GLY A 192 3.69 22.72 -7.72
CA GLY A 192 2.34 22.66 -7.18
C GLY A 192 1.26 22.48 -8.25
N GLY A 193 0.17 21.79 -7.90
CA GLY A 193 -0.92 21.48 -8.84
C GLY A 193 -1.58 22.70 -9.49
N VAL A 194 -1.66 23.84 -8.79
CA VAL A 194 -2.18 25.10 -9.34
C VAL A 194 -1.30 25.62 -10.48
N VAL A 195 0.02 25.60 -10.29
CA VAL A 195 0.99 26.07 -11.30
C VAL A 195 1.03 25.12 -12.47
N ARG A 196 1.06 23.81 -12.22
CA ARG A 196 0.95 22.76 -13.25
C ARG A 196 -0.30 22.95 -14.12
N ASP A 197 -1.46 23.14 -13.50
CA ASP A 197 -2.73 23.28 -14.23
C ASP A 197 -2.76 24.58 -15.04
N ALA A 198 -2.19 25.67 -14.53
CA ALA A 198 -2.04 26.93 -15.24
C ALA A 198 -1.11 26.81 -16.47
N LEU A 199 0.05 26.17 -16.31
CA LEU A 199 0.98 25.91 -17.42
C LEU A 199 0.34 25.00 -18.47
N THR A 200 -0.37 23.95 -18.05
CA THR A 200 -1.07 23.03 -18.97
C THR A 200 -2.15 23.77 -19.78
N ALA A 201 -2.95 24.62 -19.12
CA ALA A 201 -3.98 25.41 -19.80
C ALA A 201 -3.38 26.43 -20.77
N GLN A 202 -2.30 27.10 -20.37
CA GLN A 202 -1.59 28.04 -21.23
C GLN A 202 -1.00 27.32 -22.45
N LEU A 203 -0.29 26.21 -22.24
CA LEU A 203 0.29 25.41 -23.33
C LEU A 203 -0.77 24.89 -24.30
N THR A 204 -1.92 24.45 -23.79
CA THR A 204 -3.03 24.03 -24.67
C THR A 204 -3.55 25.20 -25.53
N THR A 205 -3.55 26.41 -24.98
CA THR A 205 -3.96 27.64 -25.70
C THR A 205 -2.91 28.03 -26.75
N ASP A 206 -1.63 28.00 -26.39
CA ASP A 206 -0.52 28.28 -27.31
C ASP A 206 -0.52 27.29 -28.49
N LEU A 207 -0.83 26.01 -28.23
CA LEU A 207 -0.98 24.97 -29.25
C LEU A 207 -2.21 25.17 -30.15
N ASP A 208 -3.20 25.95 -29.75
CA ASP A 208 -4.37 26.26 -30.59
C ASP A 208 -4.10 27.41 -31.57
N GLY A 209 -3.20 28.34 -31.23
CA GLY A 209 -2.74 29.40 -32.13
C GLY A 209 -3.80 30.47 -32.48
N SER A 210 -5.06 30.32 -32.07
CA SER A 210 -6.12 31.32 -32.36
C SER A 210 -6.24 32.43 -31.32
N GLY A 211 -5.55 32.30 -30.17
CA GLY A 211 -5.51 33.31 -29.11
C GLY A 211 -6.85 33.56 -28.39
N LEU A 212 -7.91 32.81 -28.72
CA LEU A 212 -9.21 32.90 -28.07
C LEU A 212 -9.22 32.05 -26.80
N GLY A 213 -9.76 32.58 -25.71
CA GLY A 213 -9.81 31.89 -24.42
C GLY A 213 -10.62 30.59 -24.47
N ILE A 214 -9.93 29.45 -24.49
CA ILE A 214 -10.51 28.10 -24.59
C ILE A 214 -10.91 27.55 -23.20
N SER A 215 -10.86 28.37 -22.14
CA SER A 215 -10.99 27.96 -20.75
C SER A 215 -12.27 27.16 -20.47
N ASP A 216 -13.39 27.57 -21.05
CA ASP A 216 -14.70 26.92 -20.84
C ASP A 216 -14.83 25.59 -21.59
N LYS A 217 -14.21 25.46 -22.78
CA LYS A 217 -14.18 24.18 -23.53
C LYS A 217 -13.20 23.19 -22.91
N LEU A 218 -12.12 23.66 -22.29
CA LEU A 218 -11.11 22.83 -21.61
C LEU A 218 -11.67 22.11 -20.37
N ALA A 219 -12.64 22.71 -19.68
CA ALA A 219 -13.30 22.07 -18.54
C ALA A 219 -14.04 20.77 -18.94
N GLY A 220 -14.62 20.73 -20.15
CA GLY A 220 -15.30 19.54 -20.70
C GLY A 220 -14.33 18.39 -21.02
N LEU A 221 -13.14 18.69 -21.54
CA LEU A 221 -12.15 17.69 -21.95
C LEU A 221 -11.60 16.86 -20.78
N ARG A 222 -11.60 17.44 -19.56
CA ARG A 222 -11.22 16.71 -18.34
C ARG A 222 -12.03 15.42 -18.19
N THR A 223 -13.31 15.43 -18.56
CA THR A 223 -14.21 14.27 -18.33
C THR A 223 -14.03 13.10 -19.31
N LYS A 224 -13.57 13.30 -20.55
CA LYS A 224 -13.47 12.23 -21.56
C LYS A 224 -12.34 11.22 -21.29
N PHE A 225 -11.14 11.68 -20.94
CA PHE A 225 -10.02 10.77 -20.61
C PHE A 225 -10.08 10.22 -19.19
N ILE A 226 -10.68 10.97 -18.24
CA ILE A 226 -11.03 10.45 -16.91
C ILE A 226 -11.95 9.23 -17.02
N SER A 227 -12.90 9.21 -17.96
CA SER A 227 -13.81 8.07 -18.14
C SER A 227 -13.14 6.78 -18.64
N HIS A 228 -11.99 6.87 -19.33
CA HIS A 228 -11.19 5.73 -19.77
C HIS A 228 -10.18 5.26 -18.71
N LEU A 229 -9.93 6.10 -17.70
CA LEU A 229 -9.15 5.81 -16.50
C LEU A 229 -9.95 5.06 -15.42
N VAL A 230 -10.86 4.17 -15.80
CA VAL A 230 -11.36 3.14 -14.88
C VAL A 230 -10.31 2.02 -14.74
N THR A 231 -9.03 2.39 -14.64
CA THR A 231 -7.96 1.52 -14.17
C THR A 231 -8.06 1.52 -12.65
N ARG A 232 -8.96 0.67 -12.15
CA ARG A 232 -9.39 0.45 -10.75
C ARG A 232 -8.30 0.14 -9.71
N LYS A 233 -7.03 0.53 -9.89
CA LYS A 233 -5.95 -0.03 -9.05
C LYS A 233 -4.83 0.87 -8.59
N LEU A 234 -4.83 2.19 -8.79
CA LEU A 234 -3.67 2.99 -8.33
C LEU A 234 -3.90 4.14 -7.36
N VAL A 235 -5.08 4.71 -7.16
CA VAL A 235 -5.29 5.68 -6.05
C VAL A 235 -6.71 5.60 -5.43
N GLY A 236 -7.48 4.57 -5.81
CA GLY A 236 -8.92 4.44 -5.57
C GLY A 236 -9.39 4.03 -4.18
N GLU A 237 -8.59 4.13 -3.11
CA GLU A 237 -9.00 3.56 -1.82
C GLU A 237 -8.56 4.37 -0.60
N ARG A 238 -8.67 5.70 -0.53
CA ARG A 238 -8.46 6.34 0.79
C ARG A 238 -9.46 5.87 1.84
N GLY A 239 -10.73 5.67 1.48
CA GLY A 239 -11.74 5.06 2.35
C GLY A 239 -11.45 3.59 2.64
N GLY A 240 -11.23 2.77 1.60
CA GLY A 240 -10.95 1.33 1.72
C GLY A 240 -9.60 0.98 2.35
N LEU A 241 -8.52 1.68 1.99
CA LEU A 241 -7.18 1.54 2.60
C LEU A 241 -7.17 2.10 4.02
N THR A 242 -7.91 3.15 4.35
CA THR A 242 -8.02 3.57 5.76
C THR A 242 -8.80 2.55 6.57
N ASP A 243 -9.92 2.02 6.06
CA ASP A 243 -10.69 1.00 6.79
C ASP A 243 -9.95 -0.35 6.91
N ALA A 244 -9.04 -0.68 5.97
CA ALA A 244 -8.23 -1.90 6.00
C ALA A 244 -6.86 -1.74 6.72
N ALA A 245 -6.16 -0.62 6.54
CA ALA A 245 -4.81 -0.37 7.06
C ALA A 245 -4.79 0.44 8.37
N ALA A 246 -5.77 1.32 8.63
CA ALA A 246 -5.82 2.08 9.88
C ALA A 246 -6.05 1.19 11.13
N PRO A 247 -6.83 0.09 11.07
CA PRO A 247 -6.84 -0.86 12.17
C PRO A 247 -5.49 -1.52 12.38
N LEU A 248 -4.79 -1.92 11.31
CA LEU A 248 -3.52 -2.64 11.39
C LEU A 248 -2.40 -1.79 12.01
N ALA A 249 -2.15 -0.60 11.48
CA ALA A 249 -1.19 0.33 12.05
C ALA A 249 -1.68 0.88 13.40
N GLY A 250 -2.98 1.18 13.52
CA GLY A 250 -3.57 1.74 14.73
C GLY A 250 -3.52 0.79 15.92
N ASP A 251 -3.66 -0.51 15.72
CA ASP A 251 -3.53 -1.52 16.78
C ASP A 251 -2.11 -1.65 17.28
N ILE A 252 -1.13 -1.66 16.37
CA ILE A 252 0.29 -1.68 16.73
C ILE A 252 0.60 -0.42 17.54
N LEU A 253 0.23 0.77 17.04
CA LEU A 253 0.44 2.03 17.74
C LEU A 253 -0.26 2.05 19.10
N ARG A 254 -1.50 1.57 19.18
CA ARG A 254 -2.25 1.47 20.43
C ARG A 254 -1.62 0.48 21.39
N TYR A 255 -1.10 -0.64 20.89
CA TYR A 255 -0.40 -1.62 21.71
C TYR A 255 0.88 -1.01 22.31
N LEU A 256 1.74 -0.41 21.47
CA LEU A 256 2.98 0.18 21.93
C LEU A 256 2.74 1.36 22.90
N ALA A 257 1.75 2.21 22.63
CA ALA A 257 1.46 3.36 23.47
C ALA A 257 0.59 3.04 24.71
N ARG A 258 -0.32 2.07 24.61
CA ARG A 258 -1.42 1.81 25.59
C ARG A 258 -1.80 0.31 25.69
N GLY A 259 -0.82 -0.59 25.54
CA GLY A 259 -1.03 -2.04 25.43
C GLY A 259 -1.48 -2.75 26.69
N GLN A 260 -1.49 -2.09 27.85
CA GLN A 260 -1.85 -2.68 29.14
C GLN A 260 -3.19 -3.46 29.10
N ARG A 261 -4.22 -2.89 28.46
CA ARG A 261 -5.52 -3.56 28.34
C ARG A 261 -5.48 -4.82 27.47
N MET A 262 -4.63 -4.84 26.44
CA MET A 262 -4.45 -6.01 25.57
C MET A 262 -3.68 -7.12 26.30
N ARG A 263 -2.66 -6.77 27.08
CA ARG A 263 -1.95 -7.72 27.97
C ARG A 263 -2.88 -8.30 29.04
N GLU A 264 -3.66 -7.47 29.73
CA GLU A 264 -4.67 -7.93 30.70
C GLU A 264 -5.72 -8.85 30.07
N PHE A 265 -6.14 -8.57 28.84
CA PHE A 265 -7.06 -9.44 28.10
C PHE A 265 -6.42 -10.80 27.80
N LEU A 266 -5.17 -10.81 27.34
CA LEU A 266 -4.42 -12.05 27.11
C LEU A 266 -4.22 -12.83 28.41
N HIS A 267 -3.80 -12.18 29.50
CA HIS A 267 -3.63 -12.81 30.80
C HIS A 267 -4.94 -13.45 31.30
N ARG A 268 -6.07 -12.74 31.22
CA ARG A 268 -7.39 -13.31 31.56
C ARG A 268 -7.74 -14.51 30.67
N THR A 269 -7.51 -14.40 29.36
CA THR A 269 -7.75 -15.50 28.41
C THR A 269 -6.94 -16.74 28.80
N ILE A 270 -5.67 -16.57 29.17
CA ILE A 270 -4.81 -17.67 29.64
C ILE A 270 -5.35 -18.28 30.95
N ALA A 271 -5.82 -17.45 31.88
CA ALA A 271 -6.39 -17.90 33.15
C ALA A 271 -7.66 -18.74 32.93
N ASP A 272 -8.53 -18.32 32.01
CA ASP A 272 -9.84 -18.92 31.73
C ASP A 272 -9.77 -20.24 30.94
N VAL A 273 -8.64 -20.55 30.28
CA VAL A 273 -8.45 -21.85 29.62
C VAL A 273 -8.47 -22.97 30.67
N GLU A 274 -9.34 -23.96 30.51
CA GLU A 274 -9.41 -25.15 31.39
C GLU A 274 -8.34 -26.18 30.97
N SER A 275 -7.06 -25.92 31.30
CA SER A 275 -5.94 -26.85 30.98
C SER A 275 -4.76 -26.68 31.93
N ASP A 276 -4.09 -27.76 32.31
CA ASP A 276 -2.93 -27.68 33.20
C ASP A 276 -1.69 -27.09 32.53
N SER A 277 -1.63 -27.19 31.20
CA SER A 277 -0.50 -26.73 30.38
C SER A 277 -1.00 -25.96 29.16
N ILE A 278 -0.30 -24.87 28.83
CA ILE A 278 -0.60 -24.01 27.68
C ILE A 278 0.66 -23.83 26.85
N VAL A 279 0.51 -23.96 25.53
CA VAL A 279 1.49 -23.49 24.54
C VAL A 279 0.87 -22.28 23.85
N LEU A 280 1.55 -21.13 23.91
CA LEU A 280 1.10 -19.93 23.22
C LEU A 280 1.55 -19.98 21.75
N LEU A 281 0.63 -19.72 20.83
CA LEU A 281 0.91 -19.57 19.41
C LEU A 281 0.56 -18.14 18.98
N GLY A 282 1.55 -17.26 18.96
CA GLY A 282 1.37 -15.84 18.63
C GLY A 282 1.75 -15.53 17.19
N HIS A 283 0.83 -14.94 16.41
CA HIS A 283 1.11 -14.48 15.04
C HIS A 283 1.17 -12.97 14.96
N SER A 284 2.20 -12.42 14.31
CA SER A 284 2.34 -10.96 14.10
C SER A 284 2.22 -10.19 15.44
N LEU A 285 1.29 -9.23 15.55
CA LEU A 285 1.02 -8.52 16.82
C LEU A 285 0.68 -9.46 17.99
N GLY A 286 0.02 -10.59 17.74
CA GLY A 286 -0.23 -11.59 18.78
C GLY A 286 1.06 -12.19 19.35
N GLY A 287 2.11 -12.32 18.52
CA GLY A 287 3.45 -12.69 18.96
C GLY A 287 4.08 -11.64 19.86
N ILE A 288 3.96 -10.35 19.51
CA ILE A 288 4.42 -9.24 20.36
C ILE A 288 3.71 -9.29 21.72
N MET A 289 2.37 -9.42 21.73
CA MET A 289 1.57 -9.50 22.95
C MET A 289 2.03 -10.64 23.88
N CYS A 290 2.32 -11.81 23.32
CA CYS A 290 2.79 -12.96 24.09
C CYS A 290 4.18 -12.72 24.69
N VAL A 291 5.14 -12.22 23.89
CA VAL A 291 6.51 -11.97 24.37
C VAL A 291 6.49 -10.89 25.47
N ASP A 292 5.78 -9.79 25.24
CA ASP A 292 5.71 -8.68 26.17
C ASP A 292 5.09 -9.10 27.53
N LEU A 293 3.98 -9.85 27.49
CA LEU A 293 3.35 -10.39 28.70
C LEU A 293 4.30 -11.32 29.46
N LEU A 294 4.92 -12.28 28.78
CA LEU A 294 5.80 -13.27 29.41
C LEU A 294 7.14 -12.69 29.87
N ALA A 295 7.56 -11.54 29.34
CA ALA A 295 8.73 -10.80 29.81
C ALA A 295 8.43 -10.04 31.11
N GLY A 296 7.19 -9.56 31.28
CA GLY A 296 6.76 -8.86 32.49
C GLY A 296 6.22 -9.76 33.60
N GLU A 297 5.69 -10.94 33.25
CA GLU A 297 4.91 -11.78 34.16
C GLU A 297 5.28 -13.26 34.07
N HIS A 298 5.49 -13.88 35.24
CA HIS A 298 5.67 -15.33 35.33
C HIS A 298 4.31 -16.04 35.34
N ILE A 299 4.04 -16.82 34.29
CA ILE A 299 2.82 -17.61 34.15
C ILE A 299 3.17 -19.11 34.07
N PRO A 300 3.22 -19.85 35.20
CA PRO A 300 3.74 -21.22 35.25
C PRO A 300 3.03 -22.25 34.34
N ARG A 301 1.77 -21.98 33.99
CA ARG A 301 0.98 -22.83 33.09
C ARG A 301 1.44 -22.73 31.63
N VAL A 302 2.07 -21.62 31.24
CA VAL A 302 2.62 -21.44 29.89
C VAL A 302 3.96 -22.17 29.81
N ARG A 303 3.98 -23.30 29.08
CA ARG A 303 5.15 -24.19 28.99
C ARG A 303 6.06 -23.87 27.82
N ALA A 304 5.53 -23.24 26.78
CA ALA A 304 6.30 -22.81 25.62
C ALA A 304 5.60 -21.66 24.89
N LEU A 305 6.40 -20.89 24.15
CA LEU A 305 5.94 -19.87 23.21
C LEU A 305 6.38 -20.24 21.80
N VAL A 306 5.44 -20.22 20.86
CA VAL A 306 5.70 -20.24 19.42
C VAL A 306 5.26 -18.91 18.84
N THR A 307 6.19 -18.17 18.25
CA THR A 307 5.86 -16.98 17.45
C THR A 307 5.96 -17.27 15.97
N VAL A 308 5.06 -16.69 15.18
CA VAL A 308 5.04 -16.82 13.71
C VAL A 308 4.96 -15.43 13.10
N GLY A 309 5.93 -15.07 12.26
CA GLY A 309 5.94 -13.76 11.60
C GLY A 309 5.89 -12.58 12.58
N SER A 310 6.62 -12.64 13.69
CA SER A 310 6.52 -11.66 14.78
C SER A 310 7.60 -10.57 14.70
N GLN A 311 7.26 -9.37 15.14
CA GLN A 311 8.19 -8.22 15.24
C GLN A 311 8.83 -8.08 16.63
N ALA A 312 8.51 -8.97 17.58
CA ALA A 312 8.96 -8.83 18.97
C ALA A 312 10.49 -8.68 19.14
N PRO A 313 11.35 -9.44 18.44
CA PRO A 313 12.81 -9.25 18.53
C PRO A 313 13.27 -7.86 18.12
N PHE A 314 12.76 -7.34 16.99
CA PHE A 314 13.12 -6.02 16.50
C PHE A 314 12.63 -4.91 17.44
N LEU A 315 11.39 -5.04 17.96
CA LEU A 315 10.86 -4.09 18.94
C LEU A 315 11.68 -4.06 20.22
N TYR A 316 12.18 -5.21 20.69
CA TYR A 316 13.13 -5.24 21.80
C TYR A 316 14.42 -4.50 21.44
N GLU A 317 15.05 -4.84 20.30
CA GLU A 317 16.34 -4.29 19.89
C GLU A 317 16.34 -2.75 19.81
N ILE A 318 15.23 -2.15 19.36
CA ILE A 318 15.09 -0.69 19.28
C ILE A 318 14.54 -0.03 20.56
N GLY A 319 14.31 -0.77 21.64
CA GLY A 319 13.76 -0.25 22.89
C GLY A 319 12.27 0.12 22.83
N ALA A 320 11.50 -0.50 21.94
CA ALA A 320 10.07 -0.25 21.75
C ALA A 320 9.16 -1.32 22.38
N LEU A 321 9.69 -2.44 22.85
CA LEU A 321 8.90 -3.48 23.52
C LEU A 321 8.55 -3.03 24.97
N PRO A 322 7.27 -2.82 25.31
CA PRO A 322 6.90 -2.11 26.55
C PRO A 322 7.40 -2.71 27.87
N SER A 323 7.47 -4.03 27.96
CA SER A 323 7.82 -4.75 29.19
C SER A 323 9.29 -5.14 29.26
N LEU A 324 10.08 -4.92 28.21
CA LEU A 324 11.49 -5.30 28.16
C LEU A 324 12.26 -4.46 27.14
N GLU A 325 13.32 -3.80 27.57
CA GLU A 325 14.22 -3.03 26.71
C GLU A 325 15.70 -3.34 27.02
N PRO A 326 16.61 -3.22 26.03
CA PRO A 326 18.04 -3.30 26.26
C PRO A 326 18.52 -2.32 27.36
N PRO A 327 19.47 -2.71 28.23
CA PRO A 327 20.25 -3.95 28.19
C PRO A 327 19.61 -5.12 28.97
N HIS A 328 18.35 -5.01 29.41
CA HIS A 328 17.71 -6.08 30.17
C HIS A 328 17.45 -7.28 29.26
N THR A 329 17.75 -8.50 29.74
CA THR A 329 17.56 -9.74 28.97
C THR A 329 16.26 -10.44 29.37
N LEU A 330 15.87 -11.47 28.62
CA LEU A 330 14.69 -12.28 28.98
C LEU A 330 14.82 -12.84 30.40
N PRO A 331 13.80 -12.66 31.25
CA PRO A 331 13.87 -13.13 32.63
C PRO A 331 14.04 -14.65 32.70
N ALA A 332 14.55 -15.14 33.83
CA ALA A 332 14.79 -16.57 34.04
C ALA A 332 13.51 -17.42 33.93
N HIS A 333 12.35 -16.82 34.21
CA HIS A 333 11.05 -17.49 34.12
C HIS A 333 10.46 -17.51 32.71
N PHE A 334 11.07 -16.82 31.74
CA PHE A 334 10.58 -16.80 30.36
C PHE A 334 10.64 -18.22 29.76
N PRO A 335 9.52 -18.75 29.22
CA PRO A 335 9.46 -20.13 28.77
C PRO A 335 10.32 -20.37 27.51
N PRO A 336 10.61 -21.63 27.17
CA PRO A 336 11.21 -21.96 25.87
C PRO A 336 10.46 -21.30 24.71
N TRP A 337 11.21 -20.67 23.81
CA TRP A 337 10.66 -19.88 22.71
C TRP A 337 11.17 -20.38 21.36
N VAL A 338 10.24 -20.80 20.51
CA VAL A 338 10.46 -21.06 19.08
C VAL A 338 9.91 -19.90 18.26
N ASN A 339 10.71 -19.33 17.37
CA ASN A 339 10.32 -18.25 16.48
C ASN A 339 10.39 -18.69 15.02
N ILE A 340 9.26 -18.69 14.34
CA ILE A 340 9.13 -19.10 12.93
C ILE A 340 9.06 -17.86 12.05
N TYR A 341 9.94 -17.77 11.07
CA TYR A 341 10.06 -16.60 10.18
C TYR A 341 10.25 -17.00 8.72
N ASP A 342 9.90 -16.10 7.81
CA ASP A 342 10.17 -16.22 6.37
C ASP A 342 10.96 -15.00 5.91
N HIS A 343 12.06 -15.21 5.21
CA HIS A 343 12.87 -14.13 4.64
C HIS A 343 12.11 -13.15 3.73
N ARG A 344 11.01 -13.58 3.08
CA ARG A 344 10.15 -12.73 2.24
C ARG A 344 9.04 -12.06 3.05
N ASP A 345 8.89 -12.40 4.32
CA ASP A 345 8.03 -11.68 5.24
C ASP A 345 8.84 -10.58 5.93
N LEU A 346 8.75 -9.37 5.37
CA LEU A 346 9.45 -8.18 5.86
C LEU A 346 9.04 -7.74 7.27
N LEU A 347 8.02 -8.39 7.86
CA LEU A 347 7.57 -8.15 9.23
C LEU A 347 7.96 -9.29 10.18
N SER A 348 8.77 -10.25 9.74
CA SER A 348 9.27 -11.34 10.57
C SER A 348 10.75 -11.15 10.89
N TYR A 349 11.10 -11.23 12.17
CA TYR A 349 12.45 -10.96 12.66
C TYR A 349 12.97 -12.13 13.49
N THR A 350 14.29 -12.38 13.43
CA THR A 350 14.98 -13.43 14.19
C THR A 350 15.22 -13.02 15.64
N GLY A 351 15.01 -13.94 16.59
CA GLY A 351 15.18 -13.69 18.03
C GLY A 351 16.52 -14.14 18.62
N SER A 352 17.18 -15.14 18.03
CA SER A 352 18.37 -15.77 18.61
C SER A 352 19.56 -14.81 18.71
N GLY A 353 19.64 -13.83 17.81
CA GLY A 353 20.69 -12.82 17.77
C GLY A 353 20.57 -11.76 18.85
N VAL A 354 19.38 -11.52 19.40
CA VAL A 354 19.12 -10.46 20.39
C VAL A 354 18.83 -10.98 21.79
N PHE A 355 18.54 -12.29 21.93
CA PHE A 355 18.20 -12.92 23.20
C PHE A 355 19.15 -14.07 23.58
N ASP A 356 20.44 -13.94 23.26
CA ASP A 356 21.53 -14.82 23.73
C ASP A 356 21.23 -16.34 23.60
N GLY A 357 20.64 -16.76 22.48
CA GLY A 357 20.31 -18.18 22.24
C GLY A 357 19.16 -18.74 23.09
N ARG A 358 18.40 -17.90 23.82
CA ARG A 358 17.15 -18.28 24.50
C ARG A 358 15.99 -18.55 23.53
N VAL A 359 16.19 -18.24 22.25
CA VAL A 359 15.20 -18.37 21.18
C VAL A 359 15.74 -19.29 20.10
N VAL A 360 14.91 -20.25 19.67
CA VAL A 360 15.20 -21.11 18.53
C VAL A 360 14.50 -20.54 17.31
N ASP A 361 15.26 -19.94 16.40
CA ASP A 361 14.73 -19.45 15.13
C ASP A 361 14.62 -20.58 14.09
N ILE A 362 13.44 -20.69 13.47
CA ILE A 362 13.16 -21.62 12.38
C ILE A 362 12.76 -20.84 11.15
N ARG A 363 13.58 -20.94 10.10
CA ARG A 363 13.27 -20.36 8.80
C ARG A 363 12.35 -21.29 8.02
N VAL A 364 11.29 -20.73 7.44
CA VAL A 364 10.45 -21.38 6.43
C VAL A 364 10.47 -20.59 5.12
N ASP A 365 10.02 -21.20 4.04
CA ASP A 365 9.74 -20.52 2.77
C ASP A 365 8.26 -20.72 2.44
N ASN A 366 7.48 -19.64 2.42
CA ASN A 366 6.06 -19.68 2.09
C ASN A 366 5.79 -19.59 0.58
N GLY A 367 6.80 -19.38 -0.26
CA GLY A 367 6.65 -19.30 -1.72
C GLY A 367 5.97 -18.04 -2.24
N GLU A 368 5.71 -17.06 -1.37
CA GLU A 368 4.95 -15.84 -1.68
C GLU A 368 5.80 -14.57 -1.49
N PRO A 369 5.57 -13.48 -2.25
CA PRO A 369 6.17 -12.18 -1.98
C PRO A 369 5.44 -11.44 -0.84
N PHE A 370 6.08 -10.41 -0.29
CA PHE A 370 5.42 -9.48 0.63
C PHE A 370 4.30 -8.71 -0.10
N VAL A 371 3.10 -8.49 0.46
CA VAL A 371 2.63 -8.79 1.83
C VAL A 371 2.05 -10.19 2.03
N ALA A 372 1.86 -10.97 0.96
CA ALA A 372 1.16 -12.25 1.00
C ALA A 372 1.88 -13.29 1.89
N SER A 373 3.21 -13.30 1.85
CA SER A 373 4.08 -14.14 2.71
C SER A 373 3.70 -14.07 4.20
N HIS A 374 3.34 -12.89 4.72
CA HIS A 374 3.03 -12.69 6.14
C HIS A 374 1.78 -13.45 6.62
N SER A 375 0.85 -13.76 5.71
CA SER A 375 -0.39 -14.48 6.01
C SER A 375 -0.36 -15.95 5.57
N ALA A 376 0.66 -16.36 4.81
CA ALA A 376 0.72 -17.66 4.14
C ALA A 376 1.15 -18.83 5.05
N TYR A 377 1.71 -18.55 6.24
CA TYR A 377 2.27 -19.56 7.16
C TYR A 377 1.35 -20.76 7.43
N TRP A 378 0.04 -20.54 7.57
CA TRP A 378 -0.91 -21.61 7.94
C TRP A 378 -1.09 -22.68 6.88
N SER A 379 -0.71 -22.38 5.63
CA SER A 379 -0.72 -23.32 4.51
C SER A 379 0.58 -24.12 4.37
N ASN A 380 1.63 -23.74 5.10
CA ASN A 380 2.96 -24.31 4.99
C ASN A 380 3.14 -25.47 5.99
N ASP A 381 3.40 -26.69 5.51
CA ASP A 381 3.54 -27.85 6.38
C ASP A 381 4.80 -27.80 7.27
N ALA A 382 5.86 -27.12 6.85
CA ALA A 382 7.07 -26.94 7.68
C ALA A 382 6.78 -26.10 8.95
N VAL A 383 5.83 -25.17 8.88
CA VAL A 383 5.36 -24.42 10.05
C VAL A 383 4.69 -25.37 11.05
N TRP A 384 3.87 -26.29 10.56
CA TRP A 384 3.19 -27.27 11.40
C TRP A 384 4.15 -28.31 11.98
N GLU A 385 5.14 -28.77 11.23
CA GLU A 385 6.21 -29.64 11.76
C GLU A 385 6.93 -28.96 12.93
N SER A 386 7.23 -27.66 12.79
CA SER A 386 7.87 -26.84 13.82
C SER A 386 6.99 -26.67 15.06
N ILE A 387 5.69 -26.41 14.88
CA ILE A 387 4.74 -26.33 16.00
C ILE A 387 4.65 -27.67 16.73
N GLY A 388 4.53 -28.77 15.98
CA GLY A 388 4.42 -30.12 16.54
C GLY A 388 5.62 -30.53 17.39
N ALA A 389 6.83 -30.07 17.05
CA ALA A 389 8.04 -30.34 17.82
C ALA A 389 8.03 -29.72 19.23
N VAL A 390 7.19 -28.70 19.47
CA VAL A 390 7.06 -28.00 20.76
C VAL A 390 5.92 -28.57 21.61
N LEU A 391 4.99 -29.30 21.00
CA LEU A 391 3.84 -29.88 21.69
C LEU A 391 4.25 -31.11 22.53
N PRO A 392 3.51 -31.42 23.59
CA PRO A 392 3.71 -32.67 24.33
C PRO A 392 3.48 -33.88 23.42
N LYS A 393 4.28 -34.93 23.64
CA LYS A 393 4.21 -36.20 22.91
C LYS A 393 3.21 -37.16 23.52
#